data_AF-A0A966D5T6-F1
#
_entry.id   AF-A0A966D5T6-F1
#
_cell.length_a   1.000
_cell.length_b   1.000
_cell.length_c   1.000
_cell.angle_alpha   90.00
_cell.angle_beta   90.00
_cell.angle_gamma   90.00
#
_symmetry.space_group_name_H-M   'P 1'
#
loop_
_entity.id
_entity.type
_entity.pdbx_description
1 polymer ?
#
loop_
_entity_poly.entity_id
_entity_poly.type
_entity_poly.pdbx_seq_one_letter_code
_entity_poly.pdbx_strand_id
1 'polypeptide(L)'
;REIHFEEIYADILDRAYRPSLRGPADRARKALLAKLGKVIDGKVVTANEEFFLKNVQGNLEFTLLAEGIRKLGLLWTLIQNGTLMEGSVLFWDEPEANLNPSLYGVLMQIILDLQQLGTQVFMATHSYAILKELDLRKTETSEVLYHSLYRDPDSGGMIRCRNADRYLAIHPNSIAQAYADIYDREVQRTLGGGRKTAQADSGGHERGFGFCGAKPSARRRFQPFVYRLE
;
A
#
# COMPACT_ATOMS: atom_id res chain seq x y z
N ARG A 1 -6.68 -29.93 10.11
CA ARG A 1 -5.53 -29.00 10.01
C ARG A 1 -6.07 -27.65 10.45
N GLU A 2 -5.99 -27.33 11.74
CA GLU A 2 -6.44 -26.02 12.22
C GLU A 2 -5.30 -25.04 11.95
N ILE A 3 -5.49 -24.22 10.93
CA ILE A 3 -4.55 -23.17 10.56
C ILE A 3 -5.16 -21.88 11.11
N HIS A 4 -4.45 -21.19 12.01
CA HIS A 4 -4.92 -19.95 12.65
C HIS A 4 -4.85 -18.71 11.74
N PHE A 5 -5.11 -18.92 10.45
CA PHE A 5 -5.16 -17.92 9.41
C PHE A 5 -6.50 -18.06 8.69
N GLU A 6 -7.05 -16.95 8.20
CA GLU A 6 -8.28 -16.97 7.40
C GLU A 6 -8.09 -17.88 6.18
N GLU A 7 -9.15 -18.59 5.75
CA GLU A 7 -9.09 -19.56 4.64
C GLU A 7 -8.54 -18.97 3.32
N ILE A 8 -8.66 -17.64 3.15
CA ILE A 8 -8.10 -16.90 2.01
C ILE A 8 -6.57 -16.95 1.91
N TYR A 9 -5.86 -17.33 2.99
CA TYR A 9 -4.39 -17.42 3.01
C TYR A 9 -3.86 -18.82 2.70
N ALA A 10 -4.70 -19.82 2.37
CA ALA A 10 -4.27 -21.20 2.21
C ALA A 10 -3.13 -21.40 1.19
N ASP A 11 -3.17 -20.73 0.02
CA ASP A 11 -2.08 -20.79 -0.99
C ASP A 11 -0.78 -20.17 -0.45
N ILE A 12 -0.89 -19.04 0.25
CA ILE A 12 0.27 -18.35 0.84
C ILE A 12 0.93 -19.23 1.89
N LEU A 13 0.15 -19.93 2.71
CA LEU A 13 0.66 -20.83 3.75
C LEU A 13 1.35 -22.06 3.15
N ASP A 14 0.75 -22.69 2.14
CA ASP A 14 1.38 -23.81 1.43
C ASP A 14 2.76 -23.40 0.89
N ARG A 15 2.83 -22.21 0.28
CA ARG A 15 4.09 -21.65 -0.22
C ARG A 15 5.06 -21.30 0.91
N ALA A 16 4.58 -20.79 2.04
CA ALA A 16 5.42 -20.42 3.17
C ALA A 16 6.10 -21.65 3.82
N TYR A 17 5.44 -22.82 3.81
CA TYR A 17 6.02 -24.07 4.31
C TYR A 17 7.10 -24.68 3.41
N ARG A 18 7.33 -24.13 2.21
CA ARG A 18 8.40 -24.61 1.33
C ARG A 18 9.78 -24.40 1.98
N PRO A 19 10.71 -25.35 1.79
CA PRO A 19 12.04 -25.24 2.35
C PRO A 19 12.76 -23.98 1.84
N SER A 20 13.60 -23.40 2.69
CA SER A 20 14.42 -22.24 2.30
C SER A 20 15.27 -22.55 1.08
N LEU A 21 15.49 -21.53 0.24
CA LEU A 21 16.28 -21.68 -0.97
C LEU A 21 17.71 -22.11 -0.64
N ARG A 22 18.24 -23.10 -1.36
CA ARG A 22 19.62 -23.55 -1.19
C ARG A 22 20.60 -22.51 -1.74
N GLY A 23 21.67 -22.26 -0.99
CA GLY A 23 22.73 -21.33 -1.38
C GLY A 23 22.61 -19.94 -0.73
N PRO A 24 23.68 -19.13 -0.80
CA PRO A 24 23.69 -17.82 -0.17
C PRO A 24 22.70 -16.89 -0.87
N ALA A 25 21.91 -16.18 -0.06
CA ALA A 25 21.10 -15.06 -0.54
C ALA A 25 21.98 -14.02 -1.24
N ASP A 26 21.52 -13.51 -2.38
CA ASP A 26 22.15 -12.38 -3.04
C ASP A 26 22.10 -11.13 -2.14
N ARG A 27 22.86 -10.09 -2.53
CA ARG A 27 23.01 -8.88 -1.72
C ARG A 27 21.69 -8.14 -1.51
N ALA A 28 20.85 -8.08 -2.52
CA ALA A 28 19.61 -7.32 -2.48
C ALA A 28 18.54 -8.04 -1.64
N ARG A 29 18.43 -9.36 -1.79
CA ARG A 29 17.59 -10.21 -0.92
C ARG A 29 18.02 -10.13 0.54
N LYS A 30 19.33 -10.18 0.82
CA LYS A 30 19.85 -10.01 2.20
C LYS A 30 19.47 -8.65 2.78
N ALA A 31 19.57 -7.58 2.00
CA ALA A 31 19.20 -6.24 2.45
C ALA A 31 17.69 -6.16 2.77
N LEU A 32 16.84 -6.73 1.92
CA LEU A 32 15.40 -6.76 2.12
C LEU A 32 15.00 -7.57 3.35
N LEU A 33 15.56 -8.78 3.51
CA LEU A 33 15.35 -9.62 4.70
C LEU A 33 15.84 -8.95 5.99
N ALA A 34 16.91 -8.15 5.92
CA ALA A 34 17.40 -7.37 7.05
C ALA A 34 16.47 -6.20 7.39
N LYS A 35 15.90 -5.50 6.39
CA LYS A 35 14.88 -4.46 6.61
C LYS A 35 13.65 -5.05 7.28
N LEU A 36 13.09 -6.14 6.74
CA LEU A 36 11.95 -6.83 7.33
C LEU A 36 12.26 -7.37 8.73
N GLY A 37 13.42 -7.98 8.92
CA GLY A 37 13.85 -8.50 10.22
C GLY A 37 13.93 -7.42 11.31
N LYS A 38 14.27 -6.18 10.95
CA LYS A 38 14.22 -5.04 11.89
C LYS A 38 12.79 -4.63 12.25
N VAL A 39 11.85 -4.72 11.29
CA VAL A 39 10.44 -4.34 11.53
C VAL A 39 9.74 -5.35 12.42
N ILE A 40 9.96 -6.64 12.17
CA ILE A 40 9.39 -7.71 12.99
C ILE A 40 10.21 -7.99 14.25
N ASP A 41 11.29 -7.23 14.49
CA ASP A 41 12.25 -7.41 15.59
C ASP A 41 12.74 -8.86 15.75
N GLY A 42 13.15 -9.49 14.65
CA GLY A 42 13.61 -10.88 14.71
C GLY A 42 13.73 -11.56 13.36
N LYS A 43 13.72 -12.89 13.40
CA LYS A 43 13.73 -13.77 12.23
C LYS A 43 12.65 -14.81 12.37
N VAL A 44 12.04 -15.19 11.25
CA VAL A 44 11.06 -16.27 11.25
C VAL A 44 11.78 -17.61 11.15
N VAL A 45 11.40 -18.55 11.99
CA VAL A 45 11.87 -19.94 11.96
C VAL A 45 10.66 -20.86 11.99
N THR A 46 10.76 -22.00 11.33
CA THR A 46 9.72 -23.03 11.34
C THR A 46 10.20 -24.21 12.19
N ALA A 47 9.36 -24.67 13.12
CA ALA A 47 9.59 -25.87 13.92
C ALA A 47 8.26 -26.62 14.07
N ASN A 48 8.26 -27.96 13.95
CA ASN A 48 7.05 -28.78 14.08
C ASN A 48 5.84 -28.31 13.25
N GLU A 49 6.07 -27.85 12.00
CA GLU A 49 5.03 -27.28 11.13
C GLU A 49 4.37 -25.99 11.64
N GLU A 50 4.98 -25.32 12.62
CA GLU A 50 4.55 -24.02 13.13
C GLU A 50 5.60 -22.94 12.87
N PHE A 51 5.14 -21.72 12.65
CA PHE A 51 5.99 -20.55 12.46
C PHE A 51 6.22 -19.84 13.79
N PHE A 52 7.48 -19.51 14.06
CA PHE A 52 7.91 -18.77 15.24
C PHE A 52 8.70 -17.54 14.83
N LEU A 53 8.47 -16.44 15.52
CA LEU A 53 9.35 -15.28 15.51
C LEU A 53 10.43 -15.47 16.57
N LYS A 54 11.68 -15.64 16.14
CA LYS A 54 12.84 -15.73 17.01
C LYS A 54 13.50 -14.37 17.17
N ASN A 55 13.53 -13.87 18.41
CA ASN A 55 14.18 -12.62 18.78
C ASN A 55 15.11 -12.83 20.00
N VAL A 56 15.59 -11.73 20.60
CA VAL A 56 16.46 -11.79 21.78
C VAL A 56 15.75 -12.26 23.05
N GLN A 57 14.42 -12.15 23.10
CA GLN A 57 13.59 -12.51 24.25
C GLN A 57 13.13 -13.97 24.21
N GLY A 58 13.17 -14.61 23.04
CA GLY A 58 12.86 -16.02 22.87
C GLY A 58 12.26 -16.34 21.50
N ASN A 59 11.53 -17.45 21.45
CA ASN A 59 10.73 -17.85 20.29
C ASN A 59 9.26 -17.58 20.63
N LEU A 60 8.61 -16.75 19.83
CA LEU A 60 7.19 -16.46 19.98
C LEU A 60 6.41 -17.11 18.83
N GLU A 61 5.40 -17.91 19.16
CA GLU A 61 4.51 -18.50 18.14
C GLU A 61 3.79 -17.41 17.36
N PHE A 62 3.57 -17.63 16.07
CA PHE A 62 2.86 -16.66 15.23
C PHE A 62 1.46 -16.36 15.77
N THR A 63 0.77 -17.35 16.36
CA THR A 63 -0.56 -17.21 17.00
C THR A 63 -0.59 -16.12 18.08
N LEU A 64 0.54 -15.85 18.73
CA LEU A 64 0.70 -14.85 19.77
C LEU A 64 1.11 -13.46 19.24
N LEU A 65 1.38 -13.34 17.93
CA LEU A 65 1.76 -12.09 17.30
C LEU A 65 0.54 -11.28 16.86
N ALA A 66 0.67 -9.96 16.96
CA ALA A 66 -0.25 -9.04 16.30
C ALA A 66 -0.34 -9.34 14.81
N GLU A 67 -1.54 -9.21 14.24
CA GLU A 67 -1.84 -9.61 12.87
C GLU A 67 -0.94 -8.93 11.82
N GLY A 68 -0.68 -7.63 11.96
CA GLY A 68 0.24 -6.92 11.06
C GLY A 68 1.66 -7.50 11.09
N ILE A 69 2.14 -7.91 12.27
CA ILE A 69 3.47 -8.55 12.40
C ILE A 69 3.46 -9.95 11.79
N ARG A 70 2.37 -10.72 11.93
CA ARG A 70 2.20 -12.01 11.24
C ARG A 70 2.29 -11.84 9.71
N LYS A 71 1.60 -10.83 9.13
CA LYS A 71 1.66 -10.54 7.69
C LYS A 71 3.09 -10.28 7.22
N LEU A 72 3.83 -9.44 7.95
CA LEU A 72 5.23 -9.13 7.64
C LEU A 72 6.16 -10.35 7.85
N GLY A 73 5.89 -11.20 8.84
CA GLY A 73 6.61 -12.45 9.06
C GLY A 73 6.39 -13.46 7.92
N LEU A 74 5.16 -13.56 7.42
CA LEU A 74 4.87 -14.37 6.23
C LEU A 74 5.60 -13.82 5.00
N LEU A 75 5.57 -12.51 4.78
CA LEU A 75 6.32 -11.87 3.69
C LEU A 75 7.83 -12.18 3.77
N TRP A 76 8.42 -12.08 4.97
CA TRP A 76 9.82 -12.44 5.21
C TRP A 76 10.09 -13.89 4.82
N THR A 77 9.18 -14.82 5.17
CA THR A 77 9.31 -16.25 4.87
C THR A 77 9.26 -16.53 3.37
N LEU A 78 8.32 -15.89 2.65
CA LEU A 78 8.18 -16.05 1.20
C LEU A 78 9.40 -15.52 0.43
N ILE A 79 10.02 -14.45 0.91
CA ILE A 79 11.28 -13.92 0.34
C ILE A 79 12.44 -14.86 0.67
N GLN A 80 12.51 -15.35 1.91
CA GLN A 80 13.58 -16.23 2.38
C GLN A 80 13.58 -17.58 1.65
N ASN A 81 12.40 -18.16 1.42
CA ASN A 81 12.26 -19.42 0.68
C ASN A 81 12.22 -19.25 -0.84
N GLY A 82 12.25 -18.00 -1.32
CA GLY A 82 12.31 -17.63 -2.72
C GLY A 82 11.04 -17.86 -3.51
N THR A 83 9.90 -18.02 -2.84
CA THR A 83 8.60 -17.93 -3.49
C THR A 83 8.39 -16.53 -4.09
N LEU A 84 8.83 -15.51 -3.37
CA LEU A 84 8.75 -14.11 -3.79
C LEU A 84 10.10 -13.67 -4.39
N MET A 85 10.26 -13.92 -5.69
CA MET A 85 11.48 -13.66 -6.47
C MET A 85 11.15 -13.05 -7.84
N GLU A 86 12.18 -12.77 -8.63
CA GLU A 86 12.04 -12.33 -10.01
C GLU A 86 11.05 -13.20 -10.81
N GLY A 87 10.09 -12.55 -11.47
CA GLY A 87 9.03 -13.21 -12.24
C GLY A 87 7.82 -13.66 -11.42
N SER A 88 7.84 -13.51 -10.09
CA SER A 88 6.66 -13.74 -9.24
C SER A 88 5.70 -12.54 -9.26
N VAL A 89 4.43 -12.81 -8.95
CA VAL A 89 3.39 -11.80 -8.82
C VAL A 89 2.81 -11.84 -7.41
N LEU A 90 2.74 -10.69 -6.75
CA LEU A 90 2.15 -10.51 -5.44
C LEU A 90 0.86 -9.70 -5.58
N PHE A 91 -0.26 -10.28 -5.18
CA PHE A 91 -1.52 -9.55 -4.96
C PHE A 91 -1.68 -9.30 -3.47
N TRP A 92 -1.86 -8.05 -3.10
CA TRP A 92 -2.01 -7.67 -1.70
C TRP A 92 -3.16 -6.69 -1.52
N ASP A 93 -4.24 -7.16 -0.91
CA ASP A 93 -5.34 -6.29 -0.51
C ASP A 93 -5.07 -5.70 0.87
N GLU A 94 -5.26 -4.38 1.00
CA GLU A 94 -5.04 -3.58 2.21
C GLU A 94 -3.73 -3.91 2.94
N PRO A 95 -2.56 -3.71 2.32
CA PRO A 95 -1.27 -4.05 2.92
C PRO A 95 -1.00 -3.31 4.24
N GLU A 96 -1.67 -2.18 4.48
CA GLU A 96 -1.63 -1.40 5.71
C GLU A 96 -2.51 -1.93 6.86
N ALA A 97 -3.46 -2.82 6.59
CA ALA A 97 -4.44 -3.25 7.58
C ALA A 97 -3.74 -3.92 8.78
N ASN A 98 -4.12 -3.47 9.98
CA ASN A 98 -3.58 -3.94 11.26
C ASN A 98 -2.08 -3.65 11.50
N LEU A 99 -1.49 -2.70 10.76
CA LEU A 99 -0.15 -2.17 10.99
C LEU A 99 -0.18 -0.83 11.73
N ASN A 100 0.89 -0.57 12.49
CA ASN A 100 1.12 0.76 13.05
C ASN A 100 1.43 1.76 11.91
N PRO A 101 0.81 2.96 11.87
CA PRO A 101 1.08 3.96 10.84
C PRO A 101 2.56 4.34 10.68
N SER A 102 3.37 4.24 11.74
CA SER A 102 4.81 4.48 11.66
C SER A 102 5.55 3.50 10.75
N LEU A 103 4.94 2.35 10.43
CA LEU A 103 5.50 1.32 9.55
C LEU A 103 5.11 1.49 8.08
N TYR A 104 4.15 2.37 7.75
CA TYR A 104 3.67 2.52 6.38
C TYR A 104 4.78 2.86 5.38
N GLY A 105 5.69 3.75 5.78
CA GLY A 105 6.82 4.09 4.95
C GLY A 105 7.80 2.92 4.75
N VAL A 106 8.02 2.12 5.79
CA VAL A 106 8.89 0.95 5.68
C VAL A 106 8.24 -0.12 4.78
N LEU A 107 6.94 -0.34 4.93
CA LEU A 107 6.14 -1.21 4.07
C LEU A 107 6.24 -0.78 2.61
N MET A 108 6.00 0.50 2.28
CA MET A 108 6.12 1.00 0.91
C MET A 108 7.54 0.87 0.35
N GLN A 109 8.56 1.06 1.19
CA GLN A 109 9.94 0.80 0.78
C GLN A 109 10.17 -0.68 0.43
N ILE A 110 9.63 -1.61 1.23
CA ILE A 110 9.73 -3.06 0.99
C ILE A 110 9.06 -3.42 -0.35
N ILE A 111 7.89 -2.84 -0.64
CA ILE A 111 7.18 -3.07 -1.90
C ILE A 111 7.99 -2.56 -3.10
N LEU A 112 8.58 -1.37 -3.02
CA LEU A 112 9.45 -0.84 -4.07
C LEU A 112 10.71 -1.69 -4.25
N ASP A 113 11.32 -2.15 -3.16
CA ASP A 113 12.48 -3.05 -3.22
C ASP A 113 12.12 -4.38 -3.89
N LEU A 114 10.93 -4.95 -3.62
CA LEU A 114 10.42 -6.15 -4.30
C LEU A 114 10.23 -5.93 -5.80
N GLN A 115 9.69 -4.77 -6.17
CA GLN A 115 9.54 -4.37 -7.58
C GLN A 115 10.90 -4.31 -8.29
N GLN A 116 11.92 -3.73 -7.64
CA GLN A 116 13.28 -3.68 -8.18
C GLN A 116 13.95 -5.06 -8.27
N LEU A 117 13.55 -6.01 -7.42
CA LEU A 117 13.95 -7.42 -7.49
C LEU A 117 13.18 -8.22 -8.55
N GLY A 118 12.37 -7.55 -9.38
CA GLY A 118 11.63 -8.18 -10.48
C GLY A 118 10.34 -8.89 -10.06
N THR A 119 9.85 -8.63 -8.84
CA THR A 119 8.51 -9.08 -8.41
C THR A 119 7.46 -8.08 -8.88
N GLN A 120 6.41 -8.53 -9.57
CA GLN A 120 5.29 -7.66 -9.89
C GLN A 120 4.35 -7.57 -8.70
N VAL A 121 4.05 -6.35 -8.24
CA VAL A 121 3.17 -6.15 -7.08
C VAL A 121 1.89 -5.42 -7.49
N PHE A 122 0.76 -6.00 -7.11
CA PHE A 122 -0.58 -5.44 -7.21
C PHE A 122 -1.09 -5.16 -5.81
N MET A 123 -1.45 -3.91 -5.51
CA MET A 123 -1.96 -3.55 -4.17
C MET A 123 -3.28 -2.78 -4.23
N ALA A 124 -4.32 -3.31 -3.59
CA ALA A 124 -5.53 -2.55 -3.35
C ALA A 124 -5.40 -1.82 -2.01
N THR A 125 -5.77 -0.54 -1.96
CA THR A 125 -5.69 0.28 -0.75
C THR A 125 -6.77 1.35 -0.75
N HIS A 126 -7.27 1.67 0.45
CA HIS A 126 -8.13 2.81 0.71
C HIS A 126 -7.39 3.93 1.47
N SER A 127 -6.09 3.75 1.77
CA SER A 127 -5.30 4.64 2.62
C SER A 127 -4.60 5.73 1.83
N TYR A 128 -4.97 6.99 2.12
CA TYR A 128 -4.23 8.16 1.62
C TYR A 128 -2.76 8.12 2.03
N ALA A 129 -2.48 7.72 3.27
CA ALA A 129 -1.12 7.71 3.81
C ALA A 129 -0.21 6.75 3.04
N ILE A 130 -0.72 5.57 2.67
CA ILE A 130 0.02 4.58 1.88
C ILE A 130 0.30 5.09 0.47
N LEU A 131 -0.73 5.63 -0.20
CA LEU A 131 -0.57 6.23 -1.52
C LEU A 131 0.45 7.37 -1.49
N LYS A 132 0.46 8.18 -0.43
CA LYS A 132 1.39 9.28 -0.28
C LYS A 132 2.81 8.83 0.04
N GLU A 133 2.98 7.84 0.92
CA GLU A 133 4.30 7.22 1.18
C GLU A 133 4.88 6.61 -0.09
N LEU A 134 4.07 5.94 -0.91
CA LEU A 134 4.50 5.41 -2.20
C LEU A 134 4.97 6.52 -3.14
N ASP A 135 4.19 7.61 -3.26
CA ASP A 135 4.54 8.77 -4.09
C ASP A 135 5.83 9.48 -3.63
N LEU A 136 6.06 9.56 -2.32
CA LEU A 136 7.26 10.20 -1.75
C LEU A 136 8.52 9.33 -1.84
N ARG A 137 8.38 8.00 -1.85
CA ARG A 137 9.51 7.06 -1.85
C ARG A 137 9.91 6.56 -3.22
N LYS A 138 9.02 6.62 -4.20
CA LYS A 138 9.33 6.19 -5.57
C LYS A 138 10.54 6.97 -6.11
N THR A 139 11.40 6.28 -6.82
CA THR A 139 12.55 6.84 -7.52
C THR A 139 12.29 6.85 -9.02
N GLU A 140 13.20 7.43 -9.81
CA GLU A 140 13.10 7.40 -11.28
C GLU A 140 13.13 5.98 -11.86
N THR A 141 13.70 5.03 -11.12
CA THR A 141 13.74 3.60 -11.47
C THR A 141 12.51 2.83 -11.01
N SER A 142 11.61 3.44 -10.25
CA SER A 142 10.38 2.81 -9.78
C SER A 142 9.32 2.82 -10.88
N GLU A 143 8.80 1.64 -11.21
CA GLU A 143 7.70 1.50 -12.16
C GLU A 143 6.37 1.37 -11.41
N VAL A 144 5.68 2.50 -11.22
CA VAL A 144 4.41 2.56 -10.48
C VAL A 144 3.30 3.06 -11.40
N LEU A 145 2.19 2.33 -11.42
CA LEU A 145 0.96 2.76 -12.08
C LEU A 145 -0.20 2.75 -11.08
N TYR A 146 -0.96 3.84 -11.08
CA TYR A 146 -2.15 3.99 -10.27
C TYR A 146 -3.38 3.72 -11.13
N HIS A 147 -4.34 2.99 -10.57
CA HIS A 147 -5.63 2.75 -11.19
C HIS A 147 -6.73 3.29 -10.28
N SER A 148 -7.48 4.25 -10.81
CA SER A 148 -8.70 4.72 -10.19
C SER A 148 -9.89 4.01 -10.81
N LEU A 149 -10.58 3.22 -10.00
CA LEU A 149 -11.89 2.69 -10.34
C LEU A 149 -12.98 3.58 -9.76
N TYR A 150 -14.00 3.82 -10.56
CA TYR A 150 -15.13 4.68 -10.18
C TYR A 150 -16.36 4.33 -10.99
N ARG A 151 -17.53 4.60 -10.41
CA ARG A 151 -18.81 4.53 -11.13
C ARG A 151 -19.02 5.81 -11.91
N ASP A 152 -19.26 5.66 -13.21
CA ASP A 152 -19.54 6.79 -14.08
C ASP A 152 -21.05 7.07 -14.12
N PRO A 153 -21.53 8.18 -13.53
CA PRO A 153 -22.96 8.52 -13.51
C PRO A 153 -23.52 8.75 -14.92
N ASP A 154 -22.70 9.26 -15.84
CA ASP A 154 -23.12 9.55 -17.22
C ASP A 154 -23.30 8.27 -18.05
N SER A 155 -22.74 7.14 -17.58
CA SER A 155 -22.79 5.84 -18.23
C SER A 155 -23.70 4.84 -17.53
N GLY A 156 -24.72 5.32 -16.80
CA GLY A 156 -25.65 4.44 -16.08
C GLY A 156 -25.02 3.68 -14.92
N GLY A 157 -23.97 4.23 -14.30
CA GLY A 157 -23.33 3.66 -13.11
C GLY A 157 -22.34 2.52 -13.37
N MET A 158 -21.93 2.32 -14.63
CA MET A 158 -20.88 1.33 -14.97
C MET A 158 -19.54 1.70 -14.31
N ILE A 159 -18.81 0.67 -13.86
CA ILE A 159 -17.46 0.84 -13.32
C ILE A 159 -16.50 1.13 -14.48
N ARG A 160 -15.77 2.24 -14.38
CA ARG A 160 -14.70 2.64 -15.30
C ARG A 160 -13.36 2.64 -14.58
N CYS A 161 -12.29 2.48 -15.34
CA CYS A 161 -10.92 2.57 -14.86
C CYS A 161 -10.20 3.73 -15.53
N ARG A 162 -9.48 4.55 -14.75
CA ARG A 162 -8.51 5.52 -15.26
C ARG A 162 -7.14 5.24 -14.70
N ASN A 163 -6.15 5.20 -15.58
CA ASN A 163 -4.75 4.98 -15.20
C ASN A 163 -4.04 6.33 -15.04
N ALA A 164 -3.11 6.40 -14.09
CA ALA A 164 -2.23 7.54 -13.89
C ALA A 164 -0.83 7.05 -13.50
N ASP A 165 0.21 7.66 -14.04
CA ASP A 165 1.62 7.41 -13.71
C ASP A 165 2.12 8.27 -12.53
N ARG A 166 1.33 9.28 -12.15
CA ARG A 166 1.63 10.19 -11.05
C ARG A 166 0.46 10.26 -10.08
N TYR A 167 0.79 10.34 -8.79
CA TYR A 167 -0.20 10.45 -7.72
C TYR A 167 -1.16 11.63 -7.93
N LEU A 168 -0.64 12.81 -8.28
CA LEU A 168 -1.46 14.00 -8.52
C LEU A 168 -2.36 13.90 -9.77
N ALA A 169 -2.09 12.95 -10.67
CA ALA A 169 -2.88 12.73 -11.87
C ALA A 169 -4.00 11.70 -11.66
N ILE A 170 -4.09 11.07 -10.47
CA ILE A 170 -5.17 10.14 -10.13
C ILE A 170 -6.48 10.91 -10.14
N HIS A 171 -7.37 10.56 -11.07
CA HIS A 171 -8.69 11.15 -11.15
C HIS A 171 -9.70 10.11 -11.69
N PRO A 172 -10.89 10.01 -11.10
CA PRO A 172 -11.30 10.63 -9.84
C PRO A 172 -10.52 10.06 -8.65
N ASN A 173 -10.49 10.78 -7.52
CA ASN A 173 -9.78 10.34 -6.33
C ASN A 173 -10.62 10.61 -5.07
N SER A 174 -11.51 9.68 -4.76
CA SER A 174 -12.39 9.77 -3.59
C SER A 174 -11.62 9.77 -2.27
N ILE A 175 -10.46 9.10 -2.22
CA ILE A 175 -9.58 9.08 -1.05
C ILE A 175 -9.05 10.50 -0.78
N ALA A 176 -8.50 11.16 -1.79
CA ALA A 176 -7.98 12.52 -1.64
C ALA A 176 -9.09 13.53 -1.29
N GLN A 177 -10.29 13.38 -1.87
CA GLN A 177 -11.45 14.21 -1.54
C GLN A 177 -11.84 14.07 -0.07
N ALA A 178 -12.00 12.84 0.43
CA ALA A 178 -12.36 12.61 1.83
C ALA A 178 -11.33 13.19 2.82
N TYR A 179 -10.03 13.12 2.49
CA TYR A 179 -8.98 13.70 3.33
C TYR A 179 -8.93 15.23 3.26
N ALA A 180 -9.19 15.82 2.08
CA ALA A 180 -9.33 17.28 1.96
C ALA A 180 -10.48 17.80 2.84
N ASP A 181 -11.63 17.11 2.85
CA ASP A 181 -12.78 17.48 3.68
C ASP A 181 -12.49 17.40 5.19
N ILE A 182 -11.61 16.48 5.62
CA ILE A 182 -11.14 16.42 7.02
C ILE A 182 -10.25 17.63 7.31
N TYR A 183 -9.30 17.92 6.44
CA TYR A 183 -8.36 19.03 6.60
C TYR A 183 -9.09 20.38 6.66
N ASP A 184 -10.05 20.61 5.76
CA ASP A 184 -10.82 21.85 5.73
C ASP A 184 -11.60 22.07 7.03
N ARG A 185 -12.19 21.00 7.60
CA ARG A 185 -12.88 21.06 8.90
C ARG A 185 -11.91 21.34 10.05
N GLU A 186 -10.69 20.81 10.00
CA GLU A 186 -9.64 21.08 10.99
C GLU A 186 -9.17 22.54 10.95
N VAL A 187 -8.94 23.07 9.74
CA VAL A 187 -8.60 24.48 9.51
C VAL A 187 -9.71 25.39 10.03
N GLN A 188 -10.97 25.09 9.71
CA GLN A 188 -12.12 25.86 10.20
C GLN A 188 -12.21 25.86 11.72
N ARG A 189 -11.93 24.73 12.39
CA ARG A 189 -11.92 24.66 13.86
C ARG A 189 -10.80 25.49 14.47
N THR A 190 -9.61 25.46 13.86
CA THR A 190 -8.42 26.16 14.36
C THR A 190 -8.53 27.67 14.15
N LEU A 191 -9.07 28.10 13.01
CA LEU A 191 -9.26 29.52 12.70
C LEU A 191 -10.57 30.10 13.29
N GLY A 192 -11.60 29.28 13.45
CA GLY A 192 -12.93 29.67 13.94
C GLY A 192 -13.07 29.79 15.47
N GLY A 193 -12.00 29.55 16.24
CA GLY A 193 -11.95 29.76 17.69
C GLY A 193 -11.86 31.24 18.13
N GLY A 194 -11.70 32.18 17.18
CA GLY A 194 -11.69 33.61 17.44
C GLY A 194 -13.06 34.26 17.17
N ARG A 195 -13.81 34.56 18.25
CA ARG A 195 -14.96 35.49 18.36
C ARG A 195 -15.96 35.55 17.18
N LYS A 196 -17.17 35.02 17.42
CA LYS A 196 -18.39 35.66 16.89
C LYS A 196 -18.68 36.93 17.70
N THR A 197 -18.31 38.10 17.16
CA THR A 197 -19.01 39.36 17.43
C THR A 197 -19.74 39.76 16.16
N ALA A 198 -20.96 40.26 16.36
CA ALA A 198 -22.02 40.40 15.38
C ALA A 198 -21.71 41.32 14.18
N GLN A 199 -22.22 40.89 13.01
CA GLN A 199 -23.12 41.61 12.09
C GLN A 199 -22.73 43.00 11.56
N ALA A 200 -22.60 43.12 10.23
CA ALA A 200 -23.41 44.02 9.38
C ALA A 200 -23.08 43.84 7.88
N ASP A 201 -24.12 44.09 7.07
CA ASP A 201 -24.26 44.01 5.61
C ASP A 201 -23.17 44.69 4.76
N SER A 202 -22.97 44.16 3.55
CA SER A 202 -23.34 44.87 2.30
C SER A 202 -23.01 44.02 1.06
N GLY A 203 -23.95 44.02 0.11
CA GLY A 203 -23.91 43.19 -1.10
C GLY A 203 -22.95 43.67 -2.18
N GLY A 204 -22.79 42.82 -3.20
CA GLY A 204 -22.02 43.13 -4.40
C GLY A 204 -22.04 41.97 -5.39
N HIS A 205 -22.84 42.15 -6.44
CA HIS A 205 -22.96 41.32 -7.63
C HIS A 205 -21.65 41.39 -8.44
N GLU A 206 -21.14 40.28 -9.02
CA GLU A 206 -20.65 40.22 -10.41
C GLU A 206 -20.13 38.84 -10.85
N ARG A 207 -20.30 38.60 -12.17
CA ARG A 207 -20.07 37.35 -12.92
C ARG A 207 -18.64 37.29 -13.47
N GLY A 208 -18.10 36.08 -13.67
CA GLY A 208 -16.85 35.88 -14.44
C GLY A 208 -16.67 34.44 -14.94
N PHE A 209 -16.54 34.31 -16.27
CA PHE A 209 -16.42 33.09 -17.10
C PHE A 209 -14.96 32.61 -17.31
N GLY A 210 -14.80 31.30 -17.60
CA GLY A 210 -13.74 30.71 -18.47
C GLY A 210 -12.37 30.43 -17.82
N PHE A 211 -11.58 29.40 -18.15
CA PHE A 211 -11.44 28.65 -19.40
C PHE A 211 -10.78 27.27 -19.18
N CYS A 212 -11.03 26.36 -20.12
CA CYS A 212 -10.52 25.01 -20.25
C CYS A 212 -9.19 24.97 -21.04
N GLY A 213 -8.34 23.95 -20.83
CA GLY A 213 -7.19 23.68 -21.71
C GLY A 213 -6.46 22.38 -21.37
N ALA A 214 -6.75 21.31 -22.13
CA ALA A 214 -6.00 20.06 -22.13
C ALA A 214 -5.47 19.75 -23.53
N LYS A 215 -4.31 19.09 -23.63
CA LYS A 215 -3.97 18.12 -24.71
C LYS A 215 -2.93 17.11 -24.19
N PRO A 216 -3.12 15.79 -24.39
CA PRO A 216 -2.10 14.77 -24.13
C PRO A 216 -1.39 14.34 -25.43
N SER A 217 -0.18 13.78 -25.31
CA SER A 217 0.46 13.04 -26.41
C SER A 217 0.91 11.67 -25.91
N ALA A 218 0.66 10.64 -26.73
CA ALA A 218 0.72 9.23 -26.39
C ALA A 218 2.07 8.59 -26.73
N ARG A 219 2.56 7.68 -25.87
CA ARG A 219 3.32 6.49 -26.29
C ARG A 219 2.97 5.30 -25.38
N ARG A 220 2.53 4.22 -26.02
CA ARG A 220 2.21 2.92 -25.40
C ARG A 220 3.51 2.17 -25.07
N ARG A 221 3.64 1.67 -23.84
CA ARG A 221 4.38 0.44 -23.51
C ARG A 221 3.72 -0.18 -22.28
N PHE A 222 3.64 -1.51 -22.29
CA PHE A 222 3.01 -2.38 -21.30
C PHE A 222 3.26 -1.90 -19.87
N GLN A 223 2.18 -1.66 -19.13
CA GLN A 223 2.24 -1.10 -17.78
C GLN A 223 1.65 -2.07 -16.75
N PRO A 224 2.22 -2.11 -15.53
CA PRO A 224 1.78 -2.99 -14.46
C PRO A 224 0.39 -2.57 -13.96
N PHE A 225 -0.42 -3.58 -13.66
CA PHE A 225 -1.81 -3.41 -13.27
C PHE A 225 -1.90 -3.36 -11.74
N VAL A 226 -2.87 -2.64 -11.21
CA VAL A 226 -3.27 -2.68 -9.80
C VAL A 226 -4.80 -2.59 -9.79
N TYR A 227 -5.47 -3.56 -9.18
CA TYR A 227 -6.93 -3.55 -9.06
C TYR A 227 -7.37 -2.87 -7.76
N ARG A 228 -8.58 -2.32 -7.79
CA ARG A 228 -9.41 -1.98 -6.63
C ARG A 228 -10.73 -2.74 -6.82
N LEU A 229 -11.43 -3.12 -5.76
CA LEU A 229 -12.86 -3.42 -5.82
C LEU A 229 -13.53 -2.39 -4.90
N GLU A 230 -14.60 -1.78 -5.40
CA GLU A 230 -15.60 -1.08 -4.56
C GLU A 230 -16.59 -2.11 -4.01
#